data_AF-A0AAU7CEC8-F1
#
_entry.id   AF-A0AAU7CEC8-F1
#
_cell.length_a   1.000
_cell.length_b   1.000
_cell.length_c   1.000
_cell.angle_alpha   90.00
_cell.angle_beta   90.00
_cell.angle_gamma   90.00
#
_symmetry.space_group_name_H-M   'P 1'
#
loop_
_entity.id
_entity.type
_entity.pdbx_description
1 polymer ?
#
loop_
_entity_poly.entity_id
_entity_poly.type
_entity_poly.pdbx_seq_one_letter_code
_entity_poly.pdbx_strand_id
1 'polypeptide(L)'
;MMNFTAAPEHQWQFIQAVLAEADSDDDLGHVAAGPMEHLMGWHGADYIEKVEERAAADPKFARMLGGVWKYMMNDDVWERVQALKARHSDSSSAGNDA
;
A
#
# COMPACT_ATOMS: atom_id res chain seq x y z
N MET A 1 15.45 -8.28 -8.84
CA MET A 1 14.32 -8.26 -7.89
C MET A 1 14.88 -7.94 -6.52
N MET A 2 14.50 -6.81 -5.90
CA MET A 2 14.87 -6.56 -4.50
C MET A 2 14.12 -7.54 -3.61
N ASN A 3 14.84 -8.26 -2.75
CA ASN A 3 14.26 -9.12 -1.74
C ASN A 3 14.30 -8.35 -0.41
N PHE A 4 13.15 -7.98 0.15
CA PHE A 4 13.08 -7.35 1.46
C PHE A 4 13.15 -8.44 2.54
N THR A 5 14.37 -8.77 2.97
CA THR A 5 14.62 -9.87 3.91
C THR A 5 14.61 -9.44 5.38
N ALA A 6 14.39 -8.15 5.66
CA ALA A 6 14.22 -7.64 7.02
C ALA A 6 12.98 -8.26 7.67
N ALA A 7 12.92 -8.27 9.00
CA ALA A 7 11.71 -8.71 9.72
C ALA A 7 10.48 -7.90 9.27
N PRO A 8 9.26 -8.48 9.26
CA PRO A 8 8.07 -7.82 8.72
C PRO A 8 7.79 -6.46 9.34
N GLU A 9 8.02 -6.32 10.65
CA GLU A 9 7.81 -5.06 11.36
C GLU A 9 8.82 -3.98 10.92
N HIS A 10 10.06 -4.37 10.60
CA HIS A 10 11.04 -3.42 10.04
C HIS A 10 10.69 -3.05 8.59
N GLN A 11 10.13 -3.97 7.80
CA GLN A 11 9.63 -3.63 6.46
C GLN A 11 8.47 -2.63 6.57
N TRP A 12 7.53 -2.85 7.50
CA TRP A 12 6.43 -1.94 7.79
C TRP A 12 6.92 -0.55 8.19
N GLN A 13 7.84 -0.47 9.16
CA GLN A 13 8.43 0.80 9.59
C GLN A 13 9.17 1.51 8.45
N PHE A 14 9.89 0.76 7.61
CA PHE A 14 10.56 1.30 6.43
C PHE A 14 9.56 1.90 5.44
N ILE A 15 8.47 1.19 5.11
CA ILE A 15 7.41 1.69 4.21
C ILE A 15 6.84 3.00 4.76
N GLN A 16 6.55 3.06 6.06
CA GLN A 16 6.01 4.25 6.70
C GLN A 16 7.00 5.43 6.64
N ALA A 17 8.29 5.17 6.84
CA ALA A 17 9.33 6.20 6.74
C ALA A 17 9.50 6.72 5.32
N VAL A 18 9.56 5.84 4.31
CA VAL A 18 9.68 6.27 2.91
C VAL A 18 8.43 7.02 2.47
N LEU A 19 7.23 6.59 2.90
CA LEU A 19 6.00 7.28 2.57
C LEU A 19 5.94 8.72 3.14
N ALA A 20 6.54 8.94 4.31
CA ALA A 20 6.64 10.27 4.90
C ALA A 20 7.47 11.23 4.02
N GLU A 21 8.54 10.71 3.41
CA GLU A 21 9.46 11.45 2.53
C GLU A 21 9.03 11.46 1.05
N ALA A 22 8.01 10.69 0.67
CA ALA A 22 7.55 10.60 -0.71
C ALA A 22 6.79 11.88 -1.12
N ASP A 23 7.28 12.56 -2.16
CA ASP A 23 6.74 13.86 -2.61
C ASP A 23 6.01 13.76 -3.96
N SER A 24 6.13 12.63 -4.66
CA SER A 24 5.50 12.41 -5.97
C SER A 24 4.73 11.10 -6.05
N ASP A 25 3.83 10.99 -7.02
CA ASP A 25 3.13 9.73 -7.33
C ASP A 25 4.09 8.64 -7.84
N ASP A 26 5.21 9.05 -8.45
CA ASP A 26 6.27 8.13 -8.86
C ASP A 26 6.95 7.50 -7.64
N ASP A 27 7.26 8.28 -6.59
CA ASP A 27 7.79 7.75 -5.32
C ASP A 27 6.80 6.76 -4.69
N LEU A 28 5.51 7.10 -4.69
CA LEU A 28 4.47 6.19 -4.20
C LEU A 28 4.40 4.90 -5.01
N GLY A 29 4.53 4.98 -6.33
CA GLY A 29 4.58 3.81 -7.21
C GLY A 29 5.75 2.88 -6.88
N HIS A 30 6.93 3.43 -6.59
CA HIS A 30 8.10 2.65 -6.18
C HIS A 30 7.92 1.97 -4.81
N VAL A 31 7.26 2.64 -3.85
CA VAL A 31 6.90 2.04 -2.55
C VAL A 31 5.88 0.91 -2.73
N ALA A 32 4.89 1.11 -3.61
CA ALA A 32 3.86 0.13 -3.87
C ALA A 32 4.41 -1.15 -4.51
N ALA A 33 5.10 -1.01 -5.66
CA ALA A 33 5.57 -2.13 -6.48
C ALA A 33 6.80 -2.88 -5.92
N GLY A 34 7.35 -2.41 -4.79
CA GLY A 34 8.51 -3.03 -4.16
C GLY A 34 8.19 -3.49 -2.74
N PRO A 35 8.46 -2.66 -1.72
CA PRO A 35 8.37 -3.06 -0.33
C PRO A 35 6.94 -3.43 0.09
N MET A 36 5.90 -2.73 -0.40
CA MET A 36 4.52 -3.01 0.00
C MET A 36 4.03 -4.36 -0.56
N GLU A 37 4.22 -4.62 -1.86
CA GLU A 37 3.91 -5.92 -2.47
C GLU A 37 4.65 -7.07 -1.81
N HIS A 38 5.92 -6.87 -1.45
CA HIS A 38 6.71 -7.89 -0.78
C HIS A 38 6.17 -8.20 0.62
N LEU A 39 5.97 -7.19 1.47
CA LEU A 39 5.42 -7.36 2.81
C LEU A 39 4.07 -8.08 2.77
N MET A 40 3.17 -7.61 1.90
CA MET A 40 1.82 -8.17 1.80
C MET A 40 1.79 -9.56 1.16
N GLY A 41 2.71 -9.85 0.24
CA GLY A 41 2.82 -11.17 -0.38
C GLY A 41 3.16 -12.27 0.62
N TRP A 42 4.05 -11.98 1.59
CA TRP A 42 4.50 -12.97 2.57
C TRP A 42 3.78 -12.89 3.91
N HIS A 43 3.31 -11.71 4.29
CA HIS A 43 2.76 -11.41 5.63
C HIS A 43 1.40 -10.73 5.57
N GLY A 44 0.74 -10.71 4.41
CA GLY A 44 -0.52 -9.98 4.22
C GLY A 44 -1.63 -10.37 5.18
N ALA A 45 -1.74 -11.65 5.55
CA ALA A 45 -2.73 -12.11 6.52
C ALA A 45 -2.56 -11.45 7.90
N ASP A 46 -1.33 -11.21 8.32
CA ASP A 46 -1.01 -10.59 9.62
C ASP A 46 -1.04 -9.04 9.57
N TYR A 47 -0.96 -8.45 8.37
CA TYR A 47 -0.83 -7.00 8.18
C TYR A 47 -2.07 -6.34 7.58
N ILE A 48 -3.01 -7.08 7.00
CA ILE A 48 -4.13 -6.50 6.26
C ILE A 48 -5.00 -5.58 7.13
N GLU A 49 -5.19 -5.89 8.43
CA GLU A 49 -5.91 -5.01 9.36
C GLU A 49 -5.15 -3.69 9.58
N LYS A 50 -3.83 -3.75 9.81
CA LYS A 50 -2.99 -2.55 9.93
C LYS A 50 -3.01 -1.70 8.66
N VAL A 51 -3.07 -2.34 7.49
CA VAL A 51 -3.14 -1.67 6.18
C VAL A 51 -4.47 -0.94 6.01
N GLU A 52 -5.58 -1.57 6.38
CA GLU A 52 -6.91 -0.93 6.34
C GLU A 52 -7.00 0.26 7.29
N GLU A 53 -6.54 0.10 8.53
CA GLU A 53 -6.49 1.19 9.51
C GLU A 53 -5.63 2.35 9.01
N ARG A 54 -4.45 2.05 8.45
CA ARG A 54 -3.55 3.09 7.94
C ARG A 54 -4.12 3.79 6.71
N ALA A 55 -4.73 3.06 5.78
CA ALA A 55 -5.37 3.64 4.59
C ALA A 55 -6.57 4.55 4.96
N ALA A 56 -7.31 4.21 6.02
CA ALA A 56 -8.39 5.05 6.52
C ALA A 56 -7.87 6.35 7.17
N ALA A 57 -6.70 6.30 7.82
CA ALA A 57 -6.12 7.43 8.53
C ALA A 57 -5.23 8.35 7.65
N ASP A 58 -4.66 7.83 6.57
CA ASP A 58 -3.66 8.52 5.75
C ASP A 58 -3.99 8.43 4.24
N PRO A 59 -4.50 9.52 3.64
CA PRO A 59 -4.79 9.56 2.21
C PRO A 59 -3.58 9.31 1.32
N LYS A 60 -2.36 9.70 1.74
CA LYS A 60 -1.13 9.43 0.97
C LYS A 60 -0.86 7.92 0.93
N PHE A 61 -1.08 7.23 2.04
CA PHE A 61 -0.99 5.77 2.11
C PHE A 61 -2.05 5.11 1.23
N ALA A 62 -3.31 5.56 1.29
CA ALA A 62 -4.36 5.04 0.42
C ALA A 62 -4.04 5.22 -1.07
N ARG A 63 -3.46 6.37 -1.46
CA ARG A 63 -2.98 6.63 -2.82
C ARG A 63 -1.88 5.67 -3.24
N MET A 64 -0.91 5.37 -2.36
CA MET A 64 0.15 4.40 -2.60
C MET A 64 -0.41 3.00 -2.91
N LEU A 65 -1.45 2.56 -2.20
CA LEU A 65 -2.10 1.27 -2.46
C LEU A 65 -2.65 1.16 -3.89
N GLY A 66 -2.96 2.27 -4.55
CA GLY A 66 -3.33 2.31 -5.98
C GLY A 66 -2.31 1.63 -6.89
N GLY A 67 -1.02 1.72 -6.55
CA GLY A 67 0.09 1.13 -7.31
C GLY A 67 0.40 -0.33 -6.99
N VAL A 68 -0.24 -0.93 -5.97
CA VAL A 68 0.06 -2.30 -5.52
C VAL A 68 -0.59 -3.32 -6.46
N TRP A 69 0.17 -4.35 -6.84
CA TRP A 69 -0.26 -5.52 -7.61
C TRP A 69 -0.38 -6.74 -6.71
N LYS A 70 -1.16 -7.74 -7.14
CA LYS A 70 -1.44 -8.95 -6.34
C LYS A 70 -0.18 -9.69 -5.88
N TYR A 71 0.81 -9.80 -6.77
CA TYR A 71 2.04 -10.55 -6.52
C TYR A 71 1.78 -11.93 -5.86
N MET A 72 2.33 -12.19 -4.67
CA MET A 72 2.21 -13.43 -3.91
C MET A 72 1.06 -13.42 -2.88
N MET A 73 0.26 -12.36 -2.81
CA MET A 73 -0.87 -12.29 -1.87
C MET A 73 -1.90 -13.38 -2.19
N ASN A 74 -2.46 -13.98 -1.13
CA ASN A 74 -3.62 -14.85 -1.28
C ASN A 74 -4.87 -14.02 -1.70
N ASP A 75 -5.92 -14.73 -2.12
CA ASP A 75 -7.13 -14.10 -2.64
C ASP A 75 -7.82 -13.22 -1.59
N ASP A 76 -7.97 -13.70 -0.34
CA ASP A 76 -8.61 -12.94 0.74
C ASP A 76 -7.92 -11.59 1.02
N VAL A 77 -6.58 -11.59 1.07
CA VAL A 77 -5.79 -10.37 1.27
C VAL A 77 -5.93 -9.46 0.04
N TRP A 78 -5.84 -10.03 -1.16
CA TRP A 78 -5.92 -9.25 -2.39
C TRP A 78 -7.30 -8.60 -2.60
N GLU A 79 -8.39 -9.31 -2.28
CA GLU A 79 -9.75 -8.76 -2.32
C GLU A 79 -9.89 -7.53 -1.42
N ARG A 80 -9.33 -7.58 -0.20
CA ARG A 80 -9.33 -6.45 0.73
C ARG A 80 -8.49 -5.28 0.20
N VAL A 81 -7.32 -5.55 -0.39
CA VAL A 81 -6.51 -4.51 -1.06
C VAL A 81 -7.29 -3.87 -2.21
N GLN A 82 -7.97 -4.65 -3.05
CA GLN A 82 -8.78 -4.12 -4.15
C GLN A 82 -9.93 -3.23 -3.65
N ALA A 83 -10.58 -3.60 -2.54
CA ALA A 83 -11.61 -2.77 -1.93
C ALA A 83 -11.06 -1.41 -1.47
N LEU A 84 -9.85 -1.37 -0.92
CA LEU A 84 -9.17 -0.11 -0.57
C LEU A 84 -8.86 0.74 -1.82
N LYS A 85 -8.37 0.10 -2.89
CA LYS A 85 -8.07 0.78 -4.16
C LYS A 85 -9.32 1.43 -4.77
N ALA A 86 -10.43 0.70 -4.82
CA ALA A 86 -11.70 1.19 -5.36
C ALA A 86 -12.22 2.42 -4.60
N ARG A 87 -12.22 2.37 -3.26
CA ARG A 87 -12.66 3.49 -2.40
C ARG A 87 -11.86 4.78 -2.67
N HIS A 88 -10.55 4.65 -2.91
CA HIS A 88 -9.70 5.81 -3.19
C HIS A 88 -9.96 6.39 -4.58
N SER A 89 -10.15 5.55 -5.60
CA SER A 89 -10.49 6.00 -6.97
C SER A 89 -11.79 6.81 -7.00
N ASP A 90 -12.81 6.40 -6.24
CA ASP A 90 -14.08 7.13 -6.14
C ASP A 90 -13.86 8.52 -5.51
N SER A 91 -13.05 8.61 -4.45
CA SER A 91 -12.75 9.89 -3.76
C SER A 91 -11.91 10.86 -4.59
N SER A 92 -11.04 10.38 -5.48
CA SER A 92 -10.18 11.23 -6.32
C SER A 92 -10.95 11.88 -7.47
N SER A 93 -12.06 11.29 -7.89
CA SER A 93 -12.92 11.85 -8.95
C SER A 93 -13.79 13.03 -8.50
N ALA A 94 -13.86 13.31 -7.19
CA ALA A 94 -14.65 14.41 -6.63
C ALA A 94 -13.88 15.74 -6.50
N GLY A 95 -12.62 15.80 -6.95
CA GLY A 95 -11.70 16.91 -6.64
C GLY A 95 -11.25 17.80 -7.81
N ASN A 96 -11.77 17.64 -9.04
CA ASN A 96 -11.26 18.36 -10.22
C ASN A 96 -12.27 19.26 -10.95
N ASP A 97 -13.34 19.67 -10.27
CA ASP A 97 -14.28 20.68 -10.79
C ASP A 97 -14.31 21.90 -9.85
N ALA A 98 -13.30 22.78 -9.95
CA ALA A 98 -13.33 24.14 -9.41
C ALA A 98 -12.36 25.07 -10.16
#